data_AF-A0A429XAJ9-F1
#
_entry.id   AF-A0A429XAJ9-F1
#
_cell.length_a   1.000
_cell.length_b   1.000
_cell.length_c   1.000
_cell.angle_alpha   90.00
_cell.angle_beta   90.00
_cell.angle_gamma   90.00
#
_symmetry.space_group_name_H-M   'P 1'
#
loop_
_entity.id
_entity.type
_entity.pdbx_description
1 polymer ?
#
loop_
_entity_poly.entity_id
_entity_poly.type
_entity_poly.pdbx_seq_one_letter_code
_entity_poly.pdbx_strand_id
1 'polypeptide(L)'
;MKLFRATVIAFSIALVATGCNQSHGLKTATIDDVQQMLDDQKDGFVVITNETSAPFLDETEKALLEKKEYALQFNVFRNDGKNENPDGLSKNPFRFEMQHVNTIYYLKNGKVYGEYELETHEGLRQEEELRYFIDSMTGGATNE
;
A
#
# COMPACT_ATOMS: atom_id res chain seq x y z
N MET A 1 -61.17 -7.81 26.46
CA MET A 1 -60.89 -7.02 25.25
C MET A 1 -59.55 -6.31 25.42
N LYS A 2 -58.61 -6.56 24.49
CA LYS A 2 -57.46 -5.74 24.04
C LYS A 2 -56.46 -5.28 25.14
N LEU A 3 -55.40 -6.04 25.45
CA LEU A 3 -54.09 -6.15 24.74
C LEU A 3 -53.50 -4.80 24.30
N PHE A 4 -52.60 -4.25 25.12
CA PHE A 4 -51.52 -3.40 24.63
C PHE A 4 -50.21 -3.88 25.25
N ARG A 5 -49.57 -4.79 24.52
CA ARG A 5 -48.17 -5.18 24.70
C ARG A 5 -47.32 -4.03 24.20
N ALA A 6 -46.73 -3.25 25.10
CA ALA A 6 -45.64 -2.35 24.75
C ALA A 6 -44.36 -3.18 24.68
N THR A 7 -44.15 -3.80 23.52
CA THR A 7 -42.91 -4.52 23.20
C THR A 7 -41.82 -3.46 23.02
N VAL A 8 -40.95 -3.33 24.02
CA VAL A 8 -39.71 -2.55 23.91
C VAL A 8 -38.85 -3.21 22.86
N ILE A 9 -38.72 -2.55 21.71
CA ILE A 9 -37.90 -2.99 20.58
C ILE A 9 -36.44 -2.92 21.03
N ALA A 10 -35.82 -4.09 21.13
CA ALA A 10 -34.39 -4.24 21.35
C ALA A 10 -33.63 -3.56 20.20
N PHE A 11 -32.83 -2.54 20.54
CA PHE A 11 -31.84 -1.98 19.63
C PHE A 11 -30.73 -3.03 19.45
N SER A 12 -30.87 -3.88 18.43
CA SER A 12 -29.78 -4.70 17.95
C SER A 12 -28.75 -3.79 17.30
N ILE A 13 -27.77 -3.34 18.08
CA ILE A 13 -26.53 -2.79 17.53
C ILE A 13 -25.83 -3.98 16.87
N ALA A 14 -26.15 -4.23 15.61
CA ALA A 14 -25.30 -5.01 14.73
C ALA A 14 -24.04 -4.20 14.52
N LEU A 15 -23.11 -4.33 15.46
CA LEU A 15 -21.73 -3.94 15.29
C LEU A 15 -21.19 -4.93 14.26
N VAL A 16 -21.44 -4.65 12.98
CA VAL A 16 -20.70 -5.26 11.89
C VAL A 16 -19.30 -4.66 12.00
N ALA A 17 -18.52 -5.20 12.93
CA ALA A 17 -17.08 -5.22 12.78
C ALA A 17 -16.86 -6.05 11.52
N THR A 18 -16.90 -5.38 10.37
CA THR A 18 -16.18 -5.85 9.19
C THR A 18 -14.76 -6.01 9.68
N GLY A 19 -14.40 -7.23 10.09
CA GLY A 19 -13.03 -7.66 10.16
C GLY A 19 -12.51 -7.58 8.74
N CYS A 20 -12.17 -6.37 8.30
CA CYS A 20 -11.25 -6.17 7.20
C CYS A 20 -10.04 -6.97 7.63
N ASN A 21 -9.85 -8.11 6.97
CA ASN A 21 -8.62 -8.84 7.01
C ASN A 21 -7.60 -7.89 6.38
N GLN A 22 -7.03 -6.97 7.18
CA GLN A 22 -6.03 -6.02 6.72
C GLN A 22 -4.81 -6.86 6.39
N SER A 23 -4.71 -7.20 5.11
CA SER A 23 -3.48 -7.74 4.55
C SER A 23 -2.43 -6.67 4.74
N HIS A 24 -1.46 -6.91 5.60
CA HIS A 24 -0.25 -6.10 5.70
C HIS A 24 0.83 -6.70 4.79
N GLY A 25 1.88 -5.93 4.50
CA GLY A 25 2.96 -6.35 3.61
C GLY A 25 2.71 -5.99 2.15
N LEU A 26 3.39 -6.72 1.26
CA LEU A 26 3.31 -6.52 -0.19
C LEU A 26 2.18 -7.34 -0.79
N LYS A 27 1.42 -6.72 -1.69
CA LYS A 27 0.49 -7.45 -2.57
C LYS A 27 0.77 -7.08 -4.01
N THR A 28 1.02 -8.10 -4.82
CA THR A 28 1.15 -7.95 -6.27
C THR A 28 -0.06 -7.23 -6.83
N ALA A 29 0.22 -6.19 -7.61
CA ALA A 29 -0.75 -5.28 -8.17
C ALA A 29 -0.58 -5.20 -9.69
N THR A 30 -1.71 -5.03 -10.36
CA THR A 30 -1.78 -4.67 -11.77
C THR A 30 -1.66 -3.16 -11.95
N ILE A 31 -1.48 -2.72 -13.20
CA ILE A 31 -1.60 -1.30 -13.55
C ILE A 31 -2.96 -0.71 -13.14
N ASP A 32 -4.04 -1.49 -13.30
CA ASP A 32 -5.40 -1.06 -12.99
C ASP A 32 -5.59 -0.87 -11.48
N ASP A 33 -4.98 -1.72 -10.65
CA ASP A 33 -5.04 -1.59 -9.19
C ASP A 33 -4.41 -0.28 -8.71
N VAL A 34 -3.24 0.08 -9.25
CA VAL A 34 -2.54 1.32 -8.90
C VAL A 34 -3.28 2.54 -9.46
N GLN A 35 -3.77 2.46 -10.71
CA GLN A 35 -4.53 3.56 -11.30
C GLN A 35 -5.85 3.79 -10.57
N GLN A 36 -6.53 2.72 -10.13
CA GLN A 36 -7.73 2.82 -9.32
C GLN A 36 -7.42 3.46 -7.96
N MET A 37 -6.30 3.14 -7.32
CA MET A 37 -5.90 3.77 -6.06
C MET A 37 -5.74 5.29 -6.23
N LEU A 38 -5.11 5.73 -7.32
CA LEU A 38 -4.94 7.14 -7.67
C LEU A 38 -6.29 7.83 -7.97
N ASP A 39 -7.11 7.20 -8.80
CA ASP A 39 -8.42 7.73 -9.22
C ASP A 39 -9.40 7.83 -8.04
N ASP A 40 -9.39 6.83 -7.15
CA ASP A 40 -10.19 6.81 -5.90
C ASP A 40 -9.61 7.75 -4.82
N GLN A 41 -8.48 8.40 -5.09
CA GLN A 41 -7.75 9.28 -4.15
C GLN A 41 -7.43 8.59 -2.82
N LYS A 42 -7.14 7.28 -2.87
CA LYS A 42 -6.84 6.48 -1.68
C LYS A 42 -5.43 6.76 -1.19
N ASP A 43 -5.32 6.90 0.12
CA ASP A 43 -4.02 6.99 0.80
C ASP A 43 -3.40 5.60 0.93
N GLY A 44 -2.07 5.51 0.82
CA GLY A 44 -1.33 4.27 1.06
C GLY A 44 -0.07 4.13 0.21
N PHE A 45 0.56 2.96 0.31
CA PHE A 45 1.85 2.72 -0.33
C PHE A 45 1.75 2.01 -1.68
N VAL A 46 2.63 2.37 -2.61
CA VAL A 46 2.86 1.69 -3.87
C VAL A 46 4.36 1.47 -4.04
N VAL A 47 4.78 0.24 -4.24
CA VAL A 47 6.16 -0.13 -4.58
C VAL A 47 6.24 -0.36 -6.07
N ILE A 48 7.00 0.46 -6.77
CA ILE A 48 7.31 0.26 -8.20
C ILE A 48 8.65 -0.46 -8.28
N THR A 49 8.71 -1.56 -9.01
CA THR A 49 9.93 -2.36 -9.19
C THR A 49 10.08 -2.85 -10.63
N ASN A 50 11.30 -3.14 -11.04
CA ASN A 50 11.60 -3.86 -12.28
C ASN A 50 11.93 -5.34 -12.05
N GLU A 51 12.00 -5.79 -10.80
CA GLU A 51 12.34 -7.16 -10.42
C GLU A 51 11.24 -7.81 -9.57
N THR A 52 11.13 -9.13 -9.62
CA THR A 52 10.15 -9.89 -8.80
C THR A 52 10.75 -10.47 -7.53
N SER A 53 12.08 -10.50 -7.43
CA SER A 53 12.80 -11.19 -6.35
C SER A 53 14.05 -10.41 -5.92
N ALA A 54 13.98 -9.08 -5.91
CA ALA A 54 15.07 -8.24 -5.45
C ALA A 54 15.19 -8.31 -3.92
N PRO A 55 16.40 -8.31 -3.33
CA PRO A 55 16.59 -8.33 -1.88
C PRO A 55 15.85 -7.21 -1.14
N PHE A 56 15.77 -6.01 -1.73
CA PHE A 56 15.05 -4.88 -1.13
C PHE A 56 13.55 -5.14 -0.98
N LEU A 57 12.95 -6.07 -1.75
CA LEU A 57 11.53 -6.40 -1.63
C LEU A 57 11.25 -7.16 -0.33
N ASP A 58 12.15 -8.07 0.06
CA ASP A 58 12.02 -8.82 1.33
C ASP A 58 12.14 -7.86 2.52
N GLU A 59 13.08 -6.92 2.47
CA GLU A 59 13.24 -5.88 3.49
C GLU A 59 12.04 -4.94 3.55
N THR A 60 11.48 -4.58 2.38
CA THR A 60 10.28 -3.76 2.28
C THR A 60 9.07 -4.47 2.85
N GLU A 61 8.86 -5.75 2.51
CA GLU A 61 7.77 -6.54 3.07
C GLU A 61 7.88 -6.65 4.59
N LYS A 62 9.08 -6.96 5.11
CA LYS A 62 9.34 -7.01 6.55
C LYS A 62 9.01 -5.69 7.24
N ALA A 63 9.47 -4.56 6.69
CA ALA A 63 9.17 -3.24 7.25
C ALA A 63 7.67 -2.94 7.26
N LEU A 64 6.95 -3.21 6.16
CA LEU A 64 5.50 -3.03 6.08
C LEU A 64 4.75 -3.93 7.08
N LEU A 65 5.15 -5.21 7.21
CA LEU A 65 4.57 -6.13 8.18
C LEU A 65 4.78 -5.68 9.62
N GLU A 66 5.99 -5.24 9.97
CA GLU A 66 6.32 -4.70 11.30
C GLU A 66 5.47 -3.47 11.64
N LYS A 67 5.25 -2.59 10.66
CA LYS A 67 4.47 -1.36 10.80
C LYS A 67 2.96 -1.58 10.66
N LYS A 68 2.52 -2.79 10.31
CA LYS A 68 1.12 -3.11 9.99
C LYS A 68 0.58 -2.20 8.87
N GLU A 69 1.41 -2.00 7.86
CA GLU A 69 1.10 -1.24 6.67
C GLU A 69 0.97 -2.15 5.46
N TYR A 70 0.32 -1.63 4.43
CA TYR A 70 0.03 -2.35 3.19
C TYR A 70 0.58 -1.57 2.00
N ALA A 71 1.19 -2.26 1.04
CA ALA A 71 1.59 -1.68 -0.23
C ALA A 71 1.17 -2.52 -1.44
N LEU A 72 0.78 -1.83 -2.51
CA LEU A 72 0.65 -2.41 -3.84
C LEU A 72 2.05 -2.56 -4.45
N GLN A 73 2.46 -3.78 -4.78
CA GLN A 73 3.70 -4.05 -5.49
C GLN A 73 3.42 -4.14 -6.99
N PHE A 74 3.88 -3.16 -7.74
CA PHE A 74 3.75 -3.09 -9.18
C PHE A 74 5.10 -3.36 -9.86
N ASN A 75 5.16 -4.38 -10.71
CA ASN A 75 6.35 -4.67 -11.51
C ASN A 75 6.17 -4.16 -12.94
N VAL A 76 7.10 -3.32 -13.43
CA VAL A 76 6.99 -2.68 -14.75
C VAL A 76 7.06 -3.66 -15.93
N PHE A 77 7.65 -4.84 -15.73
CA PHE A 77 7.69 -5.93 -16.71
C PHE A 77 6.58 -6.97 -16.50
N ARG A 78 5.67 -6.77 -15.54
CA ARG A 78 4.50 -7.64 -15.29
C ARG A 78 3.27 -6.80 -14.96
N ASN A 79 2.80 -6.05 -15.96
CA ASN A 79 1.72 -5.07 -15.81
C ASN A 79 0.35 -5.67 -15.38
N ASP A 80 0.11 -6.95 -15.65
CA ASP A 80 -1.07 -7.71 -15.19
C ASP A 80 -0.80 -8.51 -13.89
N GLY A 81 0.36 -8.29 -13.27
CA GLY A 81 0.82 -8.96 -12.05
C GLY A 81 1.27 -10.41 -12.26
N LYS A 82 1.28 -10.94 -13.50
CA LYS A 82 1.54 -12.35 -13.77
C LYS A 82 2.46 -12.58 -14.97
N ASN A 83 2.06 -12.13 -16.14
CA ASN A 83 2.72 -12.40 -17.41
C ASN A 83 3.86 -11.40 -17.64
N GLU A 84 4.95 -11.89 -18.21
CA GLU A 84 6.05 -11.00 -18.63
C GLU A 84 5.63 -10.15 -19.81
N ASN A 85 6.03 -8.88 -19.75
CA ASN A 85 5.88 -7.90 -20.80
C ASN A 85 7.27 -7.33 -21.09
N PRO A 86 7.97 -7.83 -22.14
CA PRO A 86 9.37 -7.48 -22.41
C PRO A 86 9.57 -6.02 -22.81
N ASP A 87 8.53 -5.36 -23.32
CA ASP A 87 8.55 -3.92 -23.61
C ASP A 87 8.49 -3.07 -22.33
N GLY A 88 8.28 -3.73 -21.18
CA GLY A 88 8.01 -3.09 -19.90
C GLY A 88 6.88 -2.09 -20.01
N LEU A 89 7.11 -0.91 -19.46
CA LEU A 89 6.29 0.26 -19.74
C LEU A 89 7.22 1.32 -20.32
N SER A 90 7.02 1.65 -21.60
CA SER A 90 7.83 2.61 -22.35
C SER A 90 7.63 4.07 -21.93
N LYS A 91 7.17 4.30 -20.69
CA LYS A 91 6.97 5.56 -19.93
C LYS A 91 6.38 5.21 -18.55
N ASN A 92 6.27 6.21 -17.67
CA ASN A 92 5.38 6.11 -16.52
C ASN A 92 3.93 5.89 -17.02
N PRO A 93 3.31 4.73 -16.73
CA PRO A 93 1.97 4.42 -17.20
C PRO A 93 0.87 5.14 -16.42
N PHE A 94 1.22 5.70 -15.26
CA PHE A 94 0.28 6.32 -14.35
C PHE A 94 0.02 7.75 -14.78
N ARG A 95 -1.21 8.21 -14.55
CA ARG A 95 -1.60 9.60 -14.83
C ARG A 95 -0.85 10.62 -13.98
N PHE A 96 -0.23 10.19 -12.88
CA PHE A 96 0.54 11.00 -11.94
C PHE A 96 2.02 10.63 -12.00
N GLU A 97 2.89 11.60 -11.71
CA GLU A 97 4.34 11.41 -11.75
C GLU A 97 4.82 10.45 -10.64
N MET A 98 5.24 9.25 -11.05
CA MET A 98 6.04 8.30 -10.28
C MET A 98 7.20 7.91 -11.18
N GLN A 99 8.28 8.69 -11.09
CA GLN A 99 9.34 8.73 -12.10
C GLN A 99 10.38 7.61 -11.89
N HIS A 100 10.47 7.07 -10.67
CA HIS A 100 11.52 6.14 -10.27
C HIS A 100 10.97 4.72 -10.14
N VAL A 101 11.77 3.77 -10.62
CA VAL A 101 11.60 2.34 -10.34
C VAL A 101 12.40 1.99 -9.08
N ASN A 102 12.17 0.82 -8.53
CA ASN A 102 12.78 0.34 -7.29
C ASN A 102 12.61 1.38 -6.16
N THR A 103 11.37 1.85 -6.04
CA THR A 103 11.00 2.97 -5.16
C THR A 103 9.66 2.66 -4.50
N ILE A 104 9.56 2.97 -3.22
CA ILE A 104 8.29 3.00 -2.50
C ILE A 104 7.74 4.43 -2.49
N TYR A 105 6.47 4.55 -2.89
CA TYR A 105 5.72 5.78 -2.93
C TYR A 105 4.66 5.76 -1.84
N TYR A 106 4.43 6.89 -1.18
CA TYR A 106 3.23 7.13 -0.39
C TYR A 106 2.30 8.07 -1.14
N LEU A 107 1.10 7.59 -1.44
CA LEU A 107 0.04 8.36 -2.05
C LEU A 107 -0.84 8.99 -0.97
N LYS A 108 -1.21 10.25 -1.18
CA LYS A 108 -2.15 10.98 -0.33
C LYS A 108 -3.08 11.84 -1.17
N ASN A 109 -4.39 11.64 -1.05
CA ASN A 109 -5.41 12.33 -1.85
C ASN A 109 -5.13 12.29 -3.37
N GLY A 110 -4.76 11.11 -3.88
CA GLY A 110 -4.49 10.88 -5.31
C GLY A 110 -3.20 11.51 -5.84
N LYS A 111 -2.28 11.94 -4.96
CA LYS A 111 -0.98 12.51 -5.34
C LYS A 111 0.15 11.79 -4.63
N VAL A 112 1.33 11.77 -5.25
CA VAL A 112 2.56 11.39 -4.55
C VAL A 112 2.85 12.42 -3.47
N TYR A 113 2.94 11.96 -2.24
CA TYR A 113 3.25 12.77 -1.06
C TYR A 113 4.68 12.55 -0.57
N GLY A 114 5.20 11.33 -0.73
CA GLY A 114 6.59 11.00 -0.44
C GLY A 114 7.06 9.83 -1.31
N GLU A 115 8.36 9.77 -1.53
CA GLU A 115 9.03 8.65 -2.19
C GLU A 115 10.33 8.30 -1.45
N TYR A 116 10.72 7.03 -1.52
CA TYR A 116 12.00 6.54 -1.03
C TYR A 116 12.55 5.49 -2.00
N GLU A 117 13.72 5.79 -2.58
CA GLU A 117 14.44 4.92 -3.50
C GLU A 117 15.07 3.76 -2.71
N LEU A 118 14.60 2.55 -3.01
CA LEU A 118 14.89 1.34 -2.26
C LEU A 118 16.33 0.85 -2.45
N GLU A 119 17.06 1.35 -3.44
CA GLU A 119 18.44 0.93 -3.74
C GLU A 119 19.49 1.97 -3.30
N THR A 120 19.09 3.05 -2.63
CA THR A 120 19.99 4.15 -2.25
C THR A 120 21.06 3.72 -1.23
N HIS A 121 20.70 2.81 -0.33
CA HIS A 121 21.55 2.31 0.75
C HIS A 121 21.46 0.79 0.80
N GLU A 122 22.44 0.14 1.44
CA GLU A 122 22.46 -1.31 1.66
C GLU A 122 22.47 -1.63 3.16
N GLY A 123 21.86 -2.76 3.53
CA GLY A 123 21.95 -3.35 4.88
C GLY A 123 21.21 -2.54 5.95
N LEU A 124 21.74 -2.53 7.18
CA LEU A 124 21.04 -1.96 8.35
C LEU A 124 20.56 -0.52 8.14
N ARG A 125 21.32 0.29 7.39
CA ARG A 125 20.95 1.67 7.12
C ARG A 125 19.71 1.79 6.24
N GLN A 126 19.58 0.92 5.24
CA GLN A 126 18.41 0.84 4.37
C GLN A 126 17.17 0.45 5.18
N GLU A 127 17.28 -0.55 6.05
CA GLU A 127 16.17 -0.97 6.93
C GLU A 127 15.71 0.18 7.85
N GLU A 128 16.64 0.93 8.44
CA GLU A 128 16.33 2.07 9.32
C GLU A 128 15.65 3.22 8.57
N GLU A 129 16.20 3.63 7.42
CA GLU A 129 15.66 4.72 6.62
C GLU A 129 14.28 4.36 6.04
N LEU A 130 14.07 3.10 5.62
CA LEU A 130 12.77 2.63 5.15
C LEU A 130 11.71 2.64 6.26
N ARG A 131 12.06 2.18 7.46
CA ARG A 131 11.16 2.25 8.62
C ARG A 131 10.80 3.69 8.97
N TYR A 132 11.79 4.58 8.98
CA TYR A 132 11.58 6.00 9.22
C TYR A 132 10.66 6.62 8.17
N PHE A 133 10.87 6.29 6.89
CA PHE A 133 10.01 6.73 5.80
C PHE A 133 8.56 6.28 6.05
N ILE A 134 8.31 4.99 6.29
CA ILE A 134 6.95 4.47 6.55
C ILE A 134 6.30 5.19 7.73
N ASP A 135 6.99 5.33 8.86
CA ASP A 135 6.47 6.04 10.04
C ASP A 135 6.13 7.50 9.75
N SER A 136 7.01 8.21 9.04
CA SER A 136 6.82 9.63 8.71
C SER A 136 5.60 9.86 7.81
N MET A 137 5.22 8.86 7.01
CA MET A 137 4.07 8.93 6.11
C MET A 137 2.76 8.56 6.79
N THR A 138 2.77 7.60 7.72
CA THR A 138 1.55 7.08 8.38
C THR A 138 1.25 7.74 9.72
N GLY A 139 2.12 8.66 10.16
CA GLY A 139 2.00 9.30 11.48
C GLY A 139 2.41 8.36 12.60
N GLY A 140 3.29 7.40 12.31
CA GLY A 140 3.90 6.49 13.27
C GLY A 140 4.44 7.27 14.46
N ALA A 141 3.97 6.89 15.66
CA ALA A 141 4.11 7.64 16.90
C ALA A 141 5.51 8.24 17.08
N THR A 142 5.58 9.57 17.09
CA THR A 142 6.58 10.30 17.85
C THR A 142 6.37 9.92 19.32
N ASN A 143 6.99 8.82 19.75
CA ASN A 143 7.25 8.63 21.17
C ASN A 143 8.41 9.56 21.51
N GLU A 144 8.05 10.67 22.15
CA GLU A 144 8.93 11.46 23.01
C GLU A 144 9.68 10.59 24.03
#